data_AF-A0A7S0TQB3-F1
#
_entry.id   AF-A0A7S0TQB3-F1
#
_cell.length_a   1.000
_cell.length_b   1.000
_cell.length_c   1.000
_cell.angle_alpha   90.00
_cell.angle_beta   90.00
_cell.angle_gamma   90.00
#
_symmetry.space_group_name_H-M   'P 1'
#
loop_
_entity.id
_entity.type
_entity.pdbx_description
1 polymer ?
#
loop_
_entity_poly.entity_id
_entity_poly.type
_entity_poly.pdbx_seq_one_letter_code
_entity_poly.pdbx_strand_id
1 'polypeptide(L)'
;WLSLDIRPSEIKELGDALDHFLQTEKLNVQDDKQAVKSVRVTSWPEVLVIHLKRFHFEDQRGQKVNKKIAYPERFPVRVDGSGKASTSGEMIRDYSLSSVVLHHGKKLTEGHYTAMVRHESERGDSWVK
;
A
#
# COMPACT_ATOMS: atom_id res chain seq x y z
N TRP A 1 2.61 10.36 -0.03
CA TRP A 1 2.18 9.01 -0.42
C TRP A 1 2.38 8.05 0.75
N LEU A 2 1.64 6.94 0.80
CA LEU A 2 1.86 5.87 1.78
C LEU A 2 2.79 4.81 1.19
N SER A 3 3.77 4.32 1.97
CA SER A 3 4.70 3.29 1.52
C SER A 3 4.51 2.01 2.33
N LEU A 4 3.79 1.05 1.76
CA LEU A 4 3.33 -0.15 2.45
C LEU A 4 4.33 -1.29 2.28
N ASP A 5 4.71 -1.93 3.39
CA ASP A 5 5.47 -3.18 3.33
C ASP A 5 4.55 -4.29 2.85
N ILE A 6 5.05 -5.11 1.94
CA ILE A 6 4.33 -6.26 1.39
C ILE A 6 5.16 -7.53 1.54
N ARG A 7 6.24 -7.57 2.31
CA ARG A 7 7.01 -8.80 2.55
C ARG A 7 6.24 -9.83 3.38
N PRO A 8 5.52 -9.45 4.47
CA PRO A 8 4.79 -10.42 5.29
C PRO A 8 3.89 -11.32 4.45
N SER A 9 3.87 -12.61 4.76
CA SER A 9 3.26 -13.63 3.90
C SER A 9 1.73 -13.57 3.89
N GLU A 10 1.14 -13.07 4.97
CA GLU A 10 -0.28 -12.82 5.19
C GLU A 10 -0.85 -11.73 4.27
N ILE A 11 -0.02 -10.78 3.83
CA ILE A 11 -0.46 -9.68 2.97
C ILE A 11 -0.70 -10.21 1.55
N LYS A 12 -1.96 -10.24 1.09
CA LYS A 12 -2.35 -10.67 -0.27
C LYS A 12 -2.99 -9.56 -1.07
N GLU A 13 -3.51 -8.53 -0.41
CA GLU A 13 -4.14 -7.38 -1.04
C GLU A 13 -3.74 -6.04 -0.43
N LEU A 14 -4.14 -4.97 -1.12
CA LEU A 14 -3.88 -3.59 -0.69
C LEU A 14 -4.46 -3.30 0.71
N GLY A 15 -5.62 -3.87 1.02
CA GLY A 15 -6.27 -3.76 2.32
C GLY A 15 -5.37 -4.30 3.45
N ASP A 16 -4.94 -5.55 3.33
CA ASP A 16 -4.02 -6.18 4.30
C ASP A 16 -2.77 -5.34 4.54
N ALA A 17 -2.19 -4.78 3.48
CA ALA A 17 -0.98 -3.97 3.56
C ALA A 17 -1.20 -2.65 4.30
N LEU A 18 -2.37 -2.03 4.14
CA LEU A 18 -2.76 -0.83 4.86
C LEU A 18 -3.03 -1.14 6.34
N ASP A 19 -3.77 -2.21 6.64
CA ASP A 19 -4.07 -2.60 8.02
C ASP A 19 -2.78 -2.95 8.78
N HIS A 20 -1.88 -3.72 8.16
CA HIS A 20 -0.57 -4.01 8.73
C HIS A 20 0.26 -2.74 8.95
N PHE A 21 0.18 -1.74 8.07
CA PHE A 21 0.88 -0.47 8.24
C PHE A 21 0.35 0.38 9.41
N LEU A 22 -0.94 0.25 9.72
CA LEU A 22 -1.61 0.99 10.80
C LEU A 22 -1.60 0.25 12.14
N GLN A 23 -1.22 -1.03 12.13
CA GLN A 23 -1.09 -1.83 13.33
C GLN A 23 -0.04 -1.25 14.28
N THR A 24 -0.33 -1.34 15.58
CA THR A 24 0.64 -1.01 16.62
C THR A 24 1.73 -2.09 16.69
N GLU A 25 2.99 -1.70 16.58
CA GLU A 25 4.15 -2.57 16.69
C GLU A 25 4.91 -2.34 18.01
N LYS A 26 5.42 -3.42 18.60
CA LYS A 26 6.34 -3.36 19.75
C LYS A 26 7.77 -3.37 19.22
N LEU A 27 8.57 -2.42 19.68
CA LEU A 27 9.98 -2.28 19.33
C LEU A 27 10.83 -2.64 20.54
N ASN A 28 11.80 -3.53 20.31
CA ASN A 28 12.86 -3.78 21.29
C ASN A 28 13.94 -2.72 21.09
N VAL A 29 14.07 -1.83 22.06
CA VAL A 29 15.11 -0.82 22.12
C VAL A 29 16.30 -1.39 22.89
N GLN A 30 17.48 -0.82 22.66
CA GLN A 30 18.70 -1.14 23.40
C GLN A 30 18.43 -1.11 24.93
N ASP A 31 19.09 -2.00 25.67
CA ASP A 31 18.92 -2.22 27.12
C ASP A 31 17.56 -2.82 27.54
N ASP A 32 17.00 -3.75 26.77
CA ASP A 32 15.72 -4.46 27.06
C ASP A 32 14.51 -3.55 27.28
N LYS A 33 14.59 -2.30 26.83
CA LYS A 33 13.47 -1.36 26.92
C LYS A 33 12.48 -1.63 25.80
N GLN A 34 11.20 -1.77 26.16
CA GLN A 34 10.12 -1.90 25.19
C GLN A 34 9.56 -0.52 24.84
N ALA A 35 9.51 -0.22 23.55
CA ALA A 35 8.77 0.92 23.01
C ALA A 35 7.59 0.43 22.16
N VAL A 36 6.56 1.25 22.07
CA VAL A 36 5.39 0.97 21.24
C VAL A 36 5.27 2.05 20.17
N LYS A 37 5.18 1.65 18.92
CA LYS A 37 5.00 2.55 17.78
C LYS A 37 3.68 2.25 17.09
N SER A 38 2.95 3.29 16.71
CA SER A 38 1.76 3.17 15.88
C SER A 38 1.72 4.33 14.89
N VAL A 39 1.13 4.09 13.73
CA VAL A 39 0.87 5.12 12.73
C VAL A 39 -0.63 5.39 12.68
N ARG A 40 -1.01 6.66 12.62
CA ARG A 40 -2.41 7.07 12.48
C ARG A 40 -2.56 8.03 11.32
N VAL A 41 -3.61 7.83 10.53
CA VAL A 41 -4.01 8.78 9.50
C VAL A 41 -4.95 9.80 10.14
N THR A 42 -4.51 11.05 10.21
CA THR A 42 -5.32 12.15 10.78
C THR A 42 -6.30 12.72 9.77
N SER A 43 -5.95 12.67 8.48
CA SER A 43 -6.78 13.15 7.37
C SER A 43 -6.48 12.38 6.09
N TRP A 44 -7.52 12.09 5.33
CA TRP A 44 -7.41 11.40 4.04
C TRP A 44 -7.37 12.39 2.88
N PRO A 45 -6.35 12.33 2.01
CA PRO A 45 -6.21 13.28 0.90
C PRO A 45 -7.26 13.03 -0.19
N GLU A 46 -7.52 14.03 -1.02
CA GLU A 46 -8.36 13.87 -2.22
C GLU A 46 -7.76 12.86 -3.20
N VAL A 47 -6.45 12.92 -3.40
CA VAL A 47 -5.69 11.97 -4.22
C VAL A 47 -4.78 11.14 -3.32
N LEU A 48 -5.09 9.85 -3.17
CA LEU A 48 -4.29 8.91 -2.39
C LEU A 48 -3.27 8.21 -3.29
N VAL A 49 -1.99 8.48 -3.03
CA VAL A 49 -0.87 7.77 -3.69
C VAL A 49 -0.34 6.69 -2.76
N ILE A 50 -0.31 5.45 -3.26
CA ILE A 50 0.19 4.28 -2.53
C ILE A 50 1.36 3.66 -3.28
N HIS A 51 2.44 3.43 -2.55
CA HIS A 51 3.62 2.74 -3.02
C HIS A 51 3.75 1.39 -2.29
N LEU A 52 3.70 0.28 -3.03
CA LEU A 52 4.01 -1.04 -2.51
C LEU A 52 5.52 -1.21 -2.51
N LYS A 53 6.15 -1.40 -1.34
CA LYS A 53 7.60 -1.59 -1.19
C LYS A 53 8.03 -2.94 -1.76
N ARG A 54 8.21 -2.97 -3.08
CA ARG A 54 8.64 -4.17 -3.81
C ARG A 54 10.13 -4.41 -3.75
N PHE A 55 10.93 -3.44 -3.32
CA PHE A 55 12.38 -3.59 -3.21
C PHE A 55 12.81 -3.51 -1.76
N HIS A 56 13.66 -4.44 -1.35
CA HIS A 56 14.35 -4.38 -0.06
C HIS A 56 15.82 -4.78 -0.25
N PHE A 57 16.65 -4.34 0.69
CA PHE A 57 18.04 -4.76 0.79
C PHE A 57 18.15 -5.74 1.94
N GLU A 58 18.69 -6.93 1.65
CA GLU A 58 19.00 -7.96 2.62
C GLU A 58 20.34 -8.59 2.21
N ASP A 59 21.24 -8.83 3.17
CA ASP A 59 22.58 -9.38 2.92
C ASP A 59 23.36 -8.67 1.81
N GLN A 60 23.29 -7.32 1.80
CA GLN A 60 23.89 -6.45 0.78
C GLN A 60 23.40 -6.70 -0.66
N ARG A 61 22.28 -7.38 -0.84
CA ARG A 61 21.65 -7.61 -2.14
C ARG A 61 20.27 -6.97 -2.18
N GLY A 62 20.03 -6.16 -3.21
CA GLY A 62 18.70 -5.64 -3.50
C GLY A 62 17.83 -6.73 -4.15
N GLN A 63 16.71 -7.07 -3.53
CA GLN A 63 15.77 -8.07 -4.05
C GLN A 63 14.41 -7.45 -4.36
N LYS A 64 13.76 -7.94 -5.42
CA LYS A 64 12.38 -7.57 -5.76
C LYS A 64 11.39 -8.63 -5.26
N VAL A 65 10.44 -8.18 -4.45
CA VAL A 65 9.26 -8.95 -4.01
C VAL A 65 8.30 -9.09 -5.20
N ASN A 66 8.35 -10.25 -5.85
CA ASN A 66 7.49 -10.62 -6.99
C ASN A 66 6.14 -11.21 -6.55
N LYS A 67 5.71 -10.97 -5.31
CA LYS A 67 4.41 -11.40 -4.80
C LYS A 67 3.29 -10.64 -5.52
N LYS A 68 2.27 -11.38 -5.97
CA LYS A 68 1.02 -10.81 -6.49
C LYS A 68 0.26 -10.19 -5.32
N ILE A 69 -0.10 -8.92 -5.47
CA ILE A 69 -0.93 -8.17 -4.52
C ILE A 69 -2.17 -7.73 -5.28
N ALA A 70 -3.35 -8.12 -4.79
CA ALA A 70 -4.60 -7.63 -5.36
C ALA A 70 -4.82 -6.16 -4.95
N TYR A 71 -5.30 -5.35 -5.88
CA TYR A 71 -5.70 -3.96 -5.63
C TYR A 71 -7.02 -3.73 -6.37
N PRO A 72 -8.13 -3.43 -5.66
CA PRO A 72 -9.43 -3.26 -6.30
C PRO A 72 -9.53 -1.91 -7.03
N GLU A 73 -10.45 -1.80 -7.99
CA GLU A 73 -10.75 -0.50 -8.62
C GLU A 73 -11.41 0.49 -7.65
N ARG A 74 -12.11 -0.02 -6.64
CA ARG A 74 -12.71 0.78 -5.57
C ARG A 74 -12.07 0.40 -4.25
N PHE A 75 -11.59 1.41 -3.53
CA PHE A 75 -10.89 1.24 -2.27
C PHE A 75 -11.60 2.03 -1.16
N PRO A 76 -12.58 1.39 -0.49
CA PRO A 76 -13.26 1.98 0.64
C PRO A 76 -12.34 2.02 1.86
N VAL A 77 -12.03 3.22 2.31
CA VAL A 77 -11.35 3.47 3.57
C VAL A 77 -12.38 3.57 4.68
N ARG A 78 -12.14 2.80 5.75
CA ARG A 78 -13.02 2.75 6.91
C ARG A 78 -12.28 3.19 8.17
N VAL A 79 -13.04 3.43 9.22
CA VAL A 79 -12.53 3.61 10.58
C VAL A 79 -13.16 2.59 11.50
N ASP A 80 -12.34 2.01 12.37
CA ASP A 80 -12.82 1.12 13.42
C ASP A 80 -13.50 1.90 14.57
N GLY A 81 -14.09 1.17 15.52
CA GLY A 81 -14.76 1.76 16.69
C GLY A 81 -13.84 2.55 17.63
N SER A 82 -12.52 2.52 17.42
CA SER A 82 -11.53 3.35 18.13
C SER A 82 -11.15 4.63 17.36
N GLY A 83 -11.80 4.87 16.21
CA GLY A 83 -11.52 5.99 15.32
C GLY A 83 -10.22 5.83 14.53
N LYS A 84 -9.63 4.63 14.50
CA LYS A 84 -8.43 4.37 13.71
C LYS A 84 -8.82 3.94 12.31
N ALA A 85 -8.06 4.41 11.33
CA ALA A 85 -8.15 3.93 9.96
C ALA A 85 -8.03 2.40 9.92
N SER A 86 -8.91 1.77 9.16
CA SER A 86 -9.07 0.32 9.06
C SER A 86 -9.76 -0.01 7.73
N THR A 87 -9.57 -1.20 7.20
CA THR A 87 -10.41 -1.70 6.08
C THR A 87 -11.79 -2.18 6.54
N SER A 88 -11.98 -2.34 7.85
CA SER A 88 -13.23 -2.72 8.53
C SER A 88 -13.79 -1.56 9.36
N GLY A 89 -15.12 -1.47 9.49
CA GLY A 89 -15.81 -0.45 10.30
C GLY A 89 -16.68 0.52 9.49
N GLU A 90 -16.78 1.78 9.92
CA GLU A 90 -17.57 2.81 9.23
C GLU A 90 -16.80 3.38 8.04
N MET A 91 -17.43 3.45 6.86
CA MET A 91 -16.80 3.98 5.66
C MET A 91 -16.74 5.51 5.69
N ILE A 92 -15.54 6.06 5.57
CA ILE A 92 -15.31 7.52 5.62
C ILE A 92 -14.87 8.11 4.29
N ARG A 93 -14.34 7.28 3.38
CA ARG A 93 -13.95 7.68 2.02
C ARG A 93 -13.93 6.47 1.12
N ASP A 94 -14.26 6.65 -0.15
CA ASP A 94 -14.15 5.59 -1.17
C ASP A 94 -13.36 6.13 -2.35
N TYR A 95 -12.19 5.55 -2.58
CA TYR A 95 -11.30 5.95 -3.66
C TYR A 95 -11.54 5.11 -4.91
N SER A 96 -11.63 5.75 -6.07
CA SER A 96 -11.55 5.07 -7.37
C SER A 96 -10.10 5.05 -7.86
N LEU A 97 -9.62 3.88 -8.30
CA LEU A 97 -8.30 3.72 -8.88
C LEU A 97 -8.23 4.40 -10.25
N SER A 98 -7.38 5.42 -10.36
CA SER A 98 -7.20 6.20 -11.59
C SER A 98 -5.94 5.80 -12.36
N SER A 99 -4.90 5.30 -11.69
CA SER A 99 -3.66 4.91 -12.35
C SER A 99 -2.85 3.90 -11.56
N VAL A 100 -2.00 3.16 -12.28
CA VAL A 100 -1.05 2.19 -11.72
C VAL A 100 0.28 2.32 -12.45
N VAL A 101 1.38 2.45 -11.71
CA VAL A 101 2.74 2.35 -12.26
C VAL A 101 3.30 0.97 -11.94
N LEU A 102 3.73 0.24 -12.97
CA LEU A 102 4.27 -1.10 -12.86
C LEU A 102 5.75 -1.12 -13.22
N HIS A 103 6.55 -1.77 -12.38
CA HIS A 103 7.93 -2.10 -12.67
C HIS A 103 8.05 -3.52 -13.23
N HIS A 104 8.61 -3.66 -14.42
CA HIS A 104 8.99 -4.91 -15.06
C HIS A 104 10.50 -5.12 -14.93
N GLY A 105 10.93 -6.32 -14.57
CA GLY A 105 12.35 -6.61 -14.29
C GLY A 105 12.56 -7.13 -12.88
N LYS A 106 13.73 -7.76 -12.66
CA LYS A 106 14.05 -8.50 -11.44
C LYS A 106 14.85 -7.71 -10.42
N LYS A 107 15.66 -6.74 -10.85
CA LYS A 107 16.55 -5.98 -9.95
C LYS A 107 16.05 -4.56 -9.75
N LEU A 108 16.63 -3.88 -8.77
CA LEU A 108 16.41 -2.46 -8.52
C LEU A 108 17.05 -1.57 -9.60
N THR A 109 18.19 -2.01 -10.14
CA THR A 109 19.03 -1.23 -11.07
C THR A 109 18.70 -1.46 -12.54
N GLU A 110 17.84 -2.42 -12.86
CA GLU A 110 17.49 -2.77 -14.23
C GLU A 110 15.99 -3.11 -14.33
N GLY A 111 15.35 -2.60 -15.39
CA GLY A 111 13.94 -2.84 -15.63
C GLY A 111 13.30 -1.82 -16.56
N HIS A 112 11.98 -1.88 -16.63
CA HIS A 112 11.15 -1.00 -17.45
C HIS A 112 9.88 -0.64 -16.69
N TYR A 113 9.49 0.62 -16.76
CA TYR A 113 8.26 1.10 -16.12
C TYR A 113 7.18 1.32 -17.16
N THR A 114 5.96 0.86 -16.87
CA THR A 114 4.77 1.19 -17.65
C THR A 114 3.73 1.79 -16.72
N ALA A 115 2.97 2.77 -17.20
CA ALA A 115 1.78 3.24 -16.52
C ALA A 115 0.54 2.53 -17.09
N MET A 116 -0.51 2.43 -16.31
CA MET A 116 -1.87 2.23 -16.80
C MET A 116 -2.70 3.36 -16.21
N VAL A 117 -3.49 4.03 -17.04
CA VAL A 117 -4.29 5.18 -16.64
C VAL A 117 -5.73 4.92 -17.07
N ARG A 118 -6.67 5.19 -16.17
CA ARG A 118 -8.09 5.17 -16.46
C ARG A 118 -8.42 6.42 -17.26
N HIS A 119 -8.89 6.22 -18.48
CA HIS A 119 -9.41 7.26 -19.33
C HIS A 119 -10.93 7.28 -19.20
N GLU A 120 -11.44 8.33 -18.59
CA GLU A 120 -12.87 8.60 -18.47
C GLU A 120 -13.33 9.36 -19.72
N SER A 121 -14.27 8.79 -20.47
CA SER A 121 -14.77 9.37 -21.70
C SER A 121 -16.29 9.26 -21.78
N GLU A 122 -16.91 10.08 -22.63
CA GLU A 122 -18.36 10.01 -22.89
C GLU A 122 -18.84 8.63 -23.38
N ARG A 123 -17.92 7.79 -23.90
CA ARG A 123 -18.22 6.43 -24.39
C ARG A 123 -18.04 5.34 -23.33
N GLY A 124 -17.72 5.73 -22.09
CA GLY A 124 -17.41 4.83 -20.98
C GLY A 124 -15.92 4.82 -20.61
N ASP A 125 -15.65 4.21 -19.47
CA ASP A 125 -14.32 4.15 -18.88
C ASP A 125 -13.48 3.04 -19.51
N SER A 126 -12.21 3.34 -19.77
CA SER A 126 -11.26 2.37 -20.32
C SER A 126 -9.87 2.53 -19.72
N TRP A 127 -9.12 1.45 -19.65
CA TRP A 127 -7.72 1.48 -19.23
C TRP A 127 -6.81 1.61 -20.44
N VAL A 128 -5.91 2.60 -20.41
CA VAL A 128 -4.88 2.83 -21.41
C VAL A 128 -3.53 2.58 -20.77
N LYS A 129 -2.62 1.91 -21.50
CA LYS A 129 -1.25 1.63 -21.07
C LYS A 129 -0.26 2.56 -21.76
#